data_AF-A0A3M1YD38-F1
#
_entry.id   AF-A0A3M1YD38-F1
#
_cell.length_a   1.000
_cell.length_b   1.000
_cell.length_c   1.000
_cell.angle_alpha   90.00
_cell.angle_beta   90.00
_cell.angle_gamma   90.00
#
_symmetry.space_group_name_H-M   'P 1'
#
loop_
_entity.id
_entity.type
_entity.pdbx_description
1 polymer ?
#
loop_
_entity_poly.entity_id
_entity_poly.type
_entity_poly.pdbx_seq_one_letter_code
_entity_poly.pdbx_strand_id
1 'polypeptide(L)'
;MREEFLIDPEPAGLRLAVVAAFFIGFIGGFAVLSTVFSLGACSLIGIFGGLGVATVLTLVTENVLRRVWKSNRRLVVENDRLAFEFGGKPMRAIKPGGQVNVLAWRFATKRRTRVPKGWYMVAINFEQDDVYLPVFTLMSPEAFDALPFKDIFFELTGTRRDLEKEQDLRLAGQKRRILMAETARGIDGVEMLNEDFMRFVLYMRETFSTWMP
;
A
#
# COMPACT_ATOMS: atom_id res chain seq x y z
N MET A 1 1.97 -24.93 -8.53
CA MET A 1 3.18 -24.17 -8.15
C MET A 1 2.74 -23.14 -7.13
N ARG A 2 3.53 -22.89 -6.07
CA ARG A 2 3.20 -21.90 -5.04
C ARG A 2 4.22 -20.77 -5.15
N GLU A 3 3.75 -19.60 -5.53
CA GLU A 3 4.55 -18.37 -5.59
C GLU A 3 4.06 -17.44 -4.47
N GLU A 4 4.99 -16.81 -3.75
CA GLU A 4 4.68 -15.89 -2.66
C GLU A 4 5.28 -14.52 -2.94
N PHE A 5 4.46 -13.49 -2.79
CA PHE A 5 4.87 -12.09 -2.93
C PHE A 5 4.74 -11.39 -1.57
N LEU A 6 5.78 -10.64 -1.21
CA LEU A 6 5.74 -9.79 -0.03
C LEU A 6 4.83 -8.59 -0.31
N ILE A 7 3.90 -8.34 0.60
CA ILE A 7 2.97 -7.22 0.52
C ILE A 7 3.09 -6.36 1.77
N ASP A 8 2.75 -5.09 1.62
CA ASP A 8 2.87 -4.03 2.62
C ASP A 8 4.31 -3.94 3.17
N PRO A 9 5.28 -3.46 2.36
CA PRO A 9 6.68 -3.34 2.78
C PRO A 9 6.84 -2.46 4.02
N GLU A 10 5.88 -1.56 4.28
CA GLU A 10 5.83 -0.75 5.49
C GLU A 10 4.54 -0.97 6.28
N PRO A 11 4.54 -1.90 7.26
CA PRO A 11 3.35 -2.19 8.05
C PRO A 11 2.94 -0.96 8.88
N ALA A 12 1.63 -0.73 8.97
CA ALA A 12 1.07 0.38 9.76
C ALA A 12 1.55 0.39 11.22
N GLY A 13 1.77 -0.80 11.80
CA GLY A 13 2.32 -0.96 13.15
C GLY A 13 3.70 -0.35 13.36
N LEU A 14 4.58 -0.40 12.34
CA LEU A 14 5.90 0.21 12.42
C LEU A 14 5.79 1.73 12.54
N ARG A 15 4.87 2.36 11.79
CA ARG A 15 4.65 3.81 11.86
C ARG A 15 4.09 4.22 13.23
N LEU A 16 3.14 3.46 13.75
CA LEU A 16 2.57 3.72 15.08
C LEU A 16 3.63 3.61 16.17
N ALA A 17 4.50 2.59 16.10
CA ALA A 17 5.60 2.42 17.05
C ALA A 17 6.61 3.58 16.99
N VAL A 18 6.95 4.06 15.79
CA VAL A 18 7.85 5.21 15.60
C VAL A 18 7.22 6.49 16.20
N VAL A 19 5.92 6.73 15.98
CA VAL A 19 5.20 7.86 16.58
C VAL A 19 5.15 7.74 18.12
N ALA A 20 4.87 6.55 18.64
CA ALA A 20 4.87 6.32 20.09
C ALA A 20 6.26 6.56 20.70
N ALA A 21 7.32 6.09 20.05
CA ALA A 21 8.70 6.32 20.47
C ALA A 21 9.06 7.81 20.50
N PHE A 22 8.57 8.60 19.53
CA PHE A 22 8.74 10.05 19.55
C PHE A 22 8.13 10.67 20.82
N PHE A 23 6.88 10.37 21.15
CA PHE A 23 6.22 10.94 22.34
C PHE A 23 6.89 10.49 23.65
N ILE A 24 7.24 9.20 23.75
CA ILE A 24 7.97 8.66 24.90
C ILE A 24 9.32 9.36 25.05
N GLY A 25 10.07 9.52 23.96
CA GLY A 25 11.37 10.20 23.95
C GLY A 25 11.25 11.69 24.30
N PHE A 26 10.19 12.36 23.84
CA PHE A 26 9.95 13.76 24.15
C PHE A 26 9.65 13.97 25.63
N ILE A 27 8.68 13.23 26.18
CA ILE A 27 8.27 13.32 27.58
C ILE A 27 9.43 12.90 28.50
N GLY A 28 10.09 11.78 28.18
CA GLY A 28 11.22 11.28 28.95
C GLY A 28 12.42 12.23 28.91
N GLY A 29 12.78 12.73 27.72
CA GLY A 29 13.86 13.70 27.55
C GLY A 29 13.59 15.01 28.29
N PHE A 30 12.37 15.53 28.19
CA PHE A 30 11.96 16.73 28.91
C PHE A 30 12.04 16.54 30.43
N ALA A 31 11.53 15.42 30.96
CA ALA A 31 11.55 15.14 32.39
C ALA A 31 12.98 15.01 32.93
N VAL A 32 13.82 14.23 32.26
CA VAL A 32 15.23 14.04 32.65
C VAL A 32 15.97 15.38 32.64
N LEU A 33 15.88 16.16 31.56
CA LEU A 33 16.57 17.44 31.47
C LEU A 33 16.06 18.45 32.50
N SER A 34 14.76 18.47 32.77
CA SER A 34 14.18 19.35 33.80
C SER A 34 14.73 19.01 35.20
N THR A 35 14.88 17.71 35.51
CA THR A 35 15.45 17.27 36.79
C THR A 35 16.95 17.54 36.91
N VAL A 36 17.73 17.33 35.84
CA VAL A 36 19.20 17.47 35.87
C VAL A 36 19.64 18.92 35.97
N PHE A 37 18.96 19.83 35.26
CA PHE A 37 19.34 21.23 35.21
C PHE A 37 18.53 22.11 36.19
N SER A 38 17.69 21.51 37.04
CA SER A 38 16.77 22.22 37.95
C SER A 38 15.97 23.31 37.23
N LEU A 39 15.62 23.04 35.98
CA LEU A 39 14.93 23.98 35.13
C LEU A 39 13.47 24.02 35.54
N GLY A 40 12.91 25.22 35.70
CA GLY A 40 11.47 25.38 35.95
C GLY A 40 10.62 24.67 34.89
N ALA A 41 9.35 24.38 35.22
CA ALA A 41 8.45 23.54 34.42
C ALA A 41 8.21 23.99 32.96
N CYS A 42 8.67 25.18 32.56
CA CYS A 42 8.57 25.71 31.20
C CYS A 42 9.92 26.22 30.66
N SER A 43 11.02 25.51 30.93
CA SER A 43 12.29 25.90 30.33
C SER A 43 12.36 25.57 28.83
N LEU A 44 12.78 26.56 28.04
CA LEU A 44 13.01 26.37 26.61
C LEU A 44 14.07 25.29 26.35
N ILE A 45 15.11 25.22 27.19
CA ILE A 45 16.16 24.21 27.11
C ILE A 45 15.58 22.80 27.27
N GLY A 46 14.67 22.60 28.23
CA GLY A 46 14.00 21.32 28.41
C GLY A 46 13.16 20.91 27.20
N ILE A 47 12.43 21.86 26.59
CA ILE A 47 11.60 21.60 25.41
C ILE A 47 12.47 21.23 24.21
N PHE A 48 13.47 22.04 23.88
CA PHE A 48 14.36 21.78 22.74
C PHE A 48 15.21 20.52 22.95
N GLY A 49 15.70 20.31 24.17
CA GLY A 49 16.45 19.09 24.49
C GLY A 49 15.57 17.84 24.43
N GLY A 50 14.33 17.91 24.94
CA GLY A 50 13.34 16.84 24.79
C GLY A 50 13.03 16.52 23.33
N LEU A 51 12.88 17.54 22.48
CA LEU A 51 12.69 17.37 21.03
C LEU A 51 13.91 16.70 20.36
N GLY A 52 15.12 17.08 20.77
CA GLY A 52 16.35 16.43 20.34
C GLY A 52 16.38 14.94 20.69
N VAL A 53 16.09 14.61 21.96
CA VAL A 53 16.02 13.21 22.43
C VAL A 53 14.96 12.42 21.67
N ALA A 54 13.76 12.98 21.49
CA ALA A 54 12.67 12.36 20.73
C ALA A 54 13.09 12.02 19.29
N THR A 55 13.76 12.97 18.62
CA THR A 55 14.24 12.80 17.25
C THR A 55 15.27 11.67 17.14
N VAL A 56 16.27 11.67 18.02
CA VAL A 56 17.29 10.60 18.06
C VAL A 56 16.64 9.25 18.33
N LEU A 57 15.75 9.17 19.32
CA LEU A 57 15.05 7.92 19.67
C LEU A 57 14.19 7.41 18.51
N THR A 58 13.53 8.31 17.78
CA THR A 58 12.72 7.98 16.59
C THR A 58 13.59 7.35 15.50
N LEU A 59 14.74 7.95 15.18
CA LEU A 59 15.67 7.45 14.16
C LEU A 59 16.25 6.07 14.54
N VAL A 60 16.65 5.89 15.80
CA VAL A 60 17.14 4.59 16.30
C VAL A 60 16.02 3.54 16.24
N THR A 61 14.83 3.89 16.72
CA THR A 61 13.68 2.99 16.73
C THR A 61 13.30 2.56 15.32
N GLU A 62 13.23 3.50 14.37
CA GLU A 62 12.93 3.18 12.98
C GLU A 62 13.97 2.22 12.38
N ASN A 63 15.26 2.49 12.57
CA ASN A 63 16.33 1.63 12.05
C ASN A 63 16.32 0.22 12.66
N VAL A 64 16.05 0.10 13.96
CA VAL A 64 15.97 -1.20 14.64
C VAL A 64 14.70 -1.95 14.24
N LEU A 65 13.54 -1.28 14.25
CA LEU A 65 12.27 -1.90 13.89
C LEU A 65 12.27 -2.33 12.42
N ARG A 66 12.81 -1.56 11.48
CA ARG A 66 12.92 -1.99 10.08
C ARG A 66 13.72 -3.28 9.91
N ARG A 67 14.71 -3.55 10.78
CA ARG A 67 15.50 -4.79 10.74
C ARG A 67 14.79 -5.99 11.34
N VAL A 68 13.99 -5.78 12.40
CA VAL A 68 13.35 -6.86 13.16
C VAL A 68 11.92 -7.13 12.68
N TRP A 69 11.22 -6.11 12.20
CA TRP A 69 9.81 -6.16 11.83
C TRP A 69 9.63 -6.72 10.43
N LYS A 70 9.57 -8.05 10.34
CA LYS A 70 9.24 -8.75 9.09
C LYS A 70 7.74 -8.57 8.82
N SER A 71 7.36 -8.12 7.62
CA SER A 71 5.95 -8.15 7.20
C SER A 71 5.51 -9.61 7.13
N ASN A 72 4.50 -9.96 7.93
CA ASN A 72 3.87 -11.29 7.90
C ASN A 72 2.69 -11.35 6.92
N ARG A 73 2.51 -10.30 6.10
CA ARG A 73 1.51 -10.26 5.04
C ARG A 73 2.14 -10.75 3.75
N ARG A 74 1.49 -11.72 3.12
CA ARG A 74 1.94 -12.30 1.85
C ARG A 74 0.75 -12.45 0.91
N LEU A 75 0.96 -12.18 -0.37
CA LEU A 75 0.07 -12.67 -1.40
C LEU A 75 0.58 -14.04 -1.83
N VAL A 76 -0.24 -15.07 -1.63
CA VAL A 76 0.06 -16.44 -2.01
C VAL A 76 -0.74 -16.76 -3.26
N VAL A 77 -0.02 -17.16 -4.32
CA VAL A 77 -0.60 -17.61 -5.58
C VAL A 77 -0.33 -19.10 -5.73
N GLU A 78 -1.39 -19.88 -5.63
CA GLU A 78 -1.40 -21.33 -5.86
C GLU A 78 -2.32 -21.65 -7.04
N ASN A 79 -2.18 -22.84 -7.61
CA ASN A 79 -2.98 -23.26 -8.77
C ASN A 79 -4.50 -23.25 -8.50
N ASP A 80 -4.88 -23.41 -7.24
CA ASP A 80 -6.26 -23.56 -6.76
C ASP A 80 -6.72 -22.42 -5.84
N ARG A 81 -5.85 -21.46 -5.52
CA ARG A 81 -6.21 -20.26 -4.73
C ARG A 81 -5.27 -19.08 -4.97
N LEU A 82 -5.85 -17.89 -5.05
CA LEU A 82 -5.18 -16.61 -4.90
C LEU A 82 -5.62 -16.01 -3.56
N ALA A 83 -4.70 -15.82 -2.61
CA ALA A 83 -5.08 -15.42 -1.25
C ALA A 83 -4.12 -14.42 -0.61
N PHE A 84 -4.67 -13.47 0.14
CA PHE A 84 -3.91 -12.67 1.10
C PHE A 84 -3.79 -13.47 2.40
N GLU A 85 -2.56 -13.81 2.79
CA GLU A 85 -2.26 -14.50 4.04
C GLU A 85 -1.65 -13.52 5.05
N PHE A 86 -2.08 -13.61 6.30
CA PHE A 86 -1.49 -12.91 7.44
C PHE A 86 -1.10 -13.92 8.51
N GLY A 87 0.21 -14.06 8.76
CA GLY A 87 0.72 -15.05 9.71
C GLY A 87 0.32 -16.49 9.35
N GLY A 88 0.30 -16.81 8.04
CA GLY A 88 -0.06 -18.12 7.51
C GLY A 88 -1.55 -18.46 7.51
N LYS A 89 -2.43 -17.51 7.89
CA LYS A 89 -3.88 -17.67 7.80
C LYS A 89 -4.42 -16.88 6.62
N PRO A 90 -5.24 -17.48 5.74
CA PRO A 90 -5.89 -16.75 4.65
C PRO A 90 -6.91 -15.77 5.22
N MET A 91 -6.73 -14.48 4.95
CA MET A 91 -7.72 -13.43 5.29
C MET A 91 -8.80 -13.33 4.22
N ARG A 92 -8.40 -13.42 2.95
CA ARG A 92 -9.27 -13.43 1.77
C ARG A 92 -8.67 -14.33 0.72
N ALA A 93 -9.51 -15.08 0.02
CA ALA A 93 -9.09 -16.00 -1.02
C ALA A 93 -10.10 -16.03 -2.16
N ILE A 94 -9.59 -16.16 -3.37
CA ILE A 94 -10.33 -16.37 -4.61
C ILE A 94 -9.92 -17.73 -5.17
N LYS A 95 -10.90 -18.50 -5.65
CA LYS A 95 -10.68 -19.82 -6.25
C LYS A 95 -10.57 -19.69 -7.77
N PRO A 96 -9.50 -20.18 -8.40
CA PRO A 96 -9.30 -19.98 -9.81
C PRO A 96 -10.31 -20.68 -10.73
N GLY A 97 -10.98 -21.72 -10.25
CA GLY A 97 -11.98 -22.45 -11.03
C GLY A 97 -13.28 -21.69 -11.29
N GLY A 98 -13.51 -20.55 -10.62
CA GLY A 98 -14.68 -19.70 -10.84
C GLY A 98 -14.43 -18.56 -11.83
N GLN A 99 -15.49 -17.83 -12.18
CA GLN A 99 -15.35 -16.60 -12.95
C GLN A 99 -14.72 -15.52 -12.06
N VAL A 100 -13.53 -15.05 -12.44
CA VAL A 100 -12.82 -13.97 -11.75
C VAL A 100 -12.83 -12.74 -12.65
N ASN A 101 -13.37 -11.64 -12.12
CA ASN A 101 -13.34 -10.35 -12.80
C ASN A 101 -12.02 -9.66 -12.46
N VAL A 102 -11.21 -9.42 -13.48
CA VAL A 102 -9.95 -8.65 -13.32
C VAL A 102 -10.18 -7.22 -13.76
N LEU A 103 -9.90 -6.29 -12.87
CA LEU A 103 -9.95 -4.85 -13.13
C LEU A 103 -8.56 -4.29 -12.95
N ALA A 104 -7.97 -3.76 -14.02
CA ALA A 104 -6.66 -3.10 -13.98
C ALA A 104 -6.83 -1.60 -14.28
N TRP A 105 -6.28 -0.75 -13.43
CA TRP A 105 -6.38 0.70 -13.61
C TRP A 105 -5.15 1.44 -13.11
N ARG A 106 -4.98 2.67 -13.59
CA ARG A 106 -3.97 3.60 -13.12
C ARG A 106 -4.53 5.00 -12.95
N PHE A 107 -3.88 5.81 -12.11
CA PHE A 107 -4.06 7.26 -12.12
C PHE A 107 -2.81 7.99 -11.62
N ALA A 108 -2.64 9.24 -12.06
CA ALA A 108 -1.60 10.12 -11.56
C ALA A 108 -1.87 10.52 -10.11
N THR A 109 -0.92 10.21 -9.23
CA THR A 109 -1.00 10.60 -7.83
C THR A 109 -0.78 12.11 -7.69
N LYS A 110 -1.64 12.75 -6.89
CA LYS A 110 -1.34 14.08 -6.36
C LYS A 110 -0.17 13.96 -5.40
N ARG A 111 0.64 15.02 -5.26
CA ARG A 111 1.80 15.05 -4.35
C ARG A 111 1.40 14.52 -2.96
N ARG A 112 2.01 13.42 -2.53
CA ARG A 112 1.90 12.87 -1.18
C ARG A 112 3.28 12.86 -0.53
N THR A 113 3.35 12.71 0.79
CA THR A 113 4.59 12.75 1.57
C THR A 113 5.66 11.74 1.14
N ARG A 114 5.29 10.68 0.41
CA ARG A 114 6.17 9.56 0.03
C ARG A 114 6.31 9.32 -1.47
N VAL A 115 5.47 9.99 -2.26
CA VAL A 115 5.34 9.72 -3.69
C VAL A 115 5.53 11.04 -4.44
N PRO A 116 6.53 11.15 -5.31
CA PRO A 116 6.73 12.35 -6.12
C PRO A 116 5.48 12.66 -6.94
N LYS A 117 5.22 13.95 -7.15
CA LYS A 117 4.08 14.39 -7.97
C LYS A 117 4.23 13.80 -9.38
N GLY A 118 3.13 13.27 -9.92
CA GLY A 118 3.09 12.73 -11.29
C GLY A 118 3.41 11.25 -11.40
N TRP A 119 3.83 10.60 -10.30
CA TRP A 119 3.92 9.13 -10.26
C TRP A 119 2.53 8.50 -10.38
N TYR A 120 2.49 7.29 -10.91
CA TYR A 120 1.27 6.53 -11.08
C TYR A 120 1.03 5.61 -9.88
N MET A 121 -0.22 5.59 -9.43
CA MET A 121 -0.76 4.45 -8.72
C MET A 121 -1.25 3.48 -9.79
N VAL A 122 -0.75 2.25 -9.75
CA VAL A 122 -1.07 1.18 -10.70
C VAL A 122 -1.63 0.01 -9.91
N ALA A 123 -2.85 -0.41 -10.22
CA ALA A 123 -3.56 -1.42 -9.45
C ALA A 123 -4.21 -2.48 -10.34
N ILE A 124 -4.30 -3.68 -9.79
CA ILE A 124 -5.11 -4.78 -10.30
C ILE A 124 -5.98 -5.27 -9.15
N ASN A 125 -7.26 -5.43 -9.40
CA ASN A 125 -8.18 -6.07 -8.48
C ASN A 125 -8.73 -7.34 -9.11
N PHE A 126 -8.66 -8.42 -8.34
CA PHE A 126 -9.35 -9.66 -8.63
C PHE A 126 -10.63 -9.68 -7.81
N GLU A 127 -11.76 -9.88 -8.48
CA GLU A 127 -13.09 -9.89 -7.87
C GLU A 127 -13.80 -11.21 -8.17
N GLN A 128 -14.27 -11.89 -7.13
CA GLN A 128 -15.10 -13.10 -7.21
C GLN A 128 -16.02 -13.15 -5.99
N ASP A 129 -17.32 -13.37 -6.19
CA ASP A 129 -18.31 -13.54 -5.11
C ASP A 129 -18.20 -12.45 -4.01
N ASP A 130 -18.16 -11.18 -4.41
CA ASP A 130 -17.98 -9.99 -3.54
C ASP A 130 -16.66 -9.93 -2.76
N VAL A 131 -15.71 -10.84 -3.04
CA VAL A 131 -14.34 -10.81 -2.52
C VAL A 131 -13.46 -9.97 -3.44
N TYR A 132 -12.91 -8.89 -2.88
CA TYR A 132 -11.95 -8.02 -3.56
C TYR A 132 -10.53 -8.31 -3.07
N LEU A 133 -9.63 -8.58 -4.01
CA LEU A 133 -8.19 -8.68 -3.79
C LEU A 133 -7.44 -7.58 -4.57
N PRO A 134 -7.49 -6.31 -4.11
CA PRO A 134 -6.79 -5.22 -4.76
C PRO A 134 -5.29 -5.24 -4.40
N VAL A 135 -4.45 -5.39 -5.41
CA VAL A 135 -2.99 -5.30 -5.33
C VAL A 135 -2.57 -4.05 -6.09
N PHE A 136 -1.72 -3.23 -5.50
CA PHE A 136 -1.26 -2.02 -6.16
C PHE A 136 0.22 -1.73 -5.90
N THR A 137 0.77 -0.86 -6.73
CA THR A 137 2.10 -0.29 -6.52
C THR A 137 2.13 1.18 -6.92
N LEU A 138 3.18 1.87 -6.51
CA LEU A 138 3.47 3.26 -6.82
C LEU A 138 4.76 3.32 -7.63
N MET A 139 4.64 3.71 -8.90
CA MET A 139 5.76 3.71 -9.84
C MET A 139 5.88 5.03 -10.60
N SER A 140 7.10 5.33 -11.04
CA SER A 140 7.33 6.48 -11.92
C SER A 140 6.72 6.23 -13.31
N PRO A 141 6.47 7.28 -14.11
CA PRO A 141 5.99 7.12 -15.48
C PRO A 141 6.90 6.22 -16.32
N GLU A 142 8.22 6.36 -16.17
CA GLU A 142 9.20 5.56 -16.91
C GLU A 142 9.12 4.07 -16.54
N ALA A 143 8.94 3.76 -15.26
CA ALA A 143 8.74 2.40 -14.79
C ALA A 143 7.41 1.80 -15.27
N PHE A 144 6.35 2.60 -15.35
CA PHE A 144 5.08 2.18 -15.94
C PHE A 144 5.20 1.95 -17.45
N ASP A 145 5.95 2.77 -18.16
CA ASP A 145 6.16 2.57 -19.59
C ASP A 145 6.96 1.31 -19.92
N ALA A 146 7.78 0.84 -18.98
CA ALA A 146 8.50 -0.43 -19.03
C ALA A 146 7.64 -1.63 -18.56
N LEU A 147 6.45 -1.41 -18.00
CA LEU A 147 5.58 -2.47 -17.50
C LEU A 147 5.07 -3.34 -18.66
N PRO A 148 5.21 -4.67 -18.58
CA PRO A 148 4.58 -5.57 -19.54
C PRO A 148 3.07 -5.35 -19.55
N PHE A 149 2.47 -5.34 -20.74
CA PHE A 149 1.02 -5.26 -20.90
C PHE A 149 0.38 -3.99 -20.31
N LYS A 150 1.10 -2.86 -20.32
CA LYS A 150 0.59 -1.57 -19.81
C LYS A 150 -0.77 -1.16 -20.38
N ASP A 151 -1.13 -1.66 -21.57
CA ASP A 151 -2.39 -1.37 -22.24
C ASP A 151 -3.63 -1.95 -21.53
N ILE A 152 -3.47 -2.93 -20.63
CA ILE A 152 -4.58 -3.46 -19.82
C ILE A 152 -5.04 -2.46 -18.75
N PHE A 153 -4.19 -1.51 -18.38
CA PHE A 153 -4.46 -0.56 -17.29
C PHE A 153 -5.28 0.61 -17.79
N PHE A 154 -6.55 0.62 -17.42
CA PHE A 154 -7.44 1.74 -17.72
C PHE A 154 -7.03 3.00 -16.95
N GLU A 155 -6.87 4.12 -17.66
CA GLU A 155 -6.61 5.40 -16.99
C GLU A 155 -7.87 5.92 -16.32
N LEU A 156 -7.89 5.88 -14.99
CA LEU A 156 -8.96 6.42 -14.20
C LEU A 156 -8.82 7.94 -14.11
N THR A 157 -9.48 8.64 -15.04
CA THR A 157 -9.61 10.10 -15.03
C THR A 157 -10.95 10.53 -14.41
N GLY A 158 -10.92 11.64 -13.68
CA GLY A 158 -12.12 12.27 -13.12
C GLY A 158 -12.55 11.74 -11.75
N THR A 159 -13.63 12.33 -11.24
CA THR A 159 -14.27 12.04 -9.96
C THR A 159 -15.59 11.29 -10.17
N ARG A 160 -16.20 10.77 -9.10
CA ARG A 160 -17.55 10.17 -9.16
C ARG A 160 -18.59 11.07 -9.84
N ARG A 161 -18.49 12.40 -9.67
CA ARG A 161 -19.39 13.38 -10.29
C ARG A 161 -19.21 13.51 -11.80
N ASP A 162 -18.02 13.21 -12.31
CA ASP A 162 -17.73 13.29 -13.74
C ASP A 162 -18.34 12.11 -14.49
N LEU A 163 -18.62 10.99 -13.80
CA LEU A 163 -19.31 9.83 -14.38
C LEU A 163 -20.76 10.09 -14.76
N GLU A 164 -21.44 10.99 -14.06
CA GLU A 164 -22.86 11.31 -14.33
C GLU A 164 -23.04 12.02 -15.68
N LYS A 165 -21.97 12.53 -16.26
CA LYS A 165 -21.95 13.24 -17.54
C LYS A 165 -21.53 12.36 -18.72
N GLU A 166 -21.13 11.11 -18.47
CA GLU A 166 -20.67 10.19 -19.50
C GLU A 166 -21.86 9.67 -20.32
N GLN A 167 -21.87 9.96 -21.63
CA GLN A 167 -22.97 9.56 -22.51
C GLN A 167 -22.86 8.08 -22.95
N ASP A 168 -21.65 7.51 -22.93
CA ASP A 168 -21.44 6.10 -23.23
C ASP A 168 -21.70 5.24 -21.98
N LEU A 169 -22.85 4.56 -21.98
CA LEU A 169 -23.27 3.66 -20.90
C LEU A 169 -22.26 2.55 -20.61
N ARG A 170 -21.54 2.05 -21.63
CA ARG A 170 -20.56 0.97 -21.45
C ARG A 170 -19.33 1.48 -20.71
N LEU A 171 -18.80 2.64 -21.13
CA LEU A 171 -17.69 3.29 -20.44
C LEU A 171 -18.08 3.71 -19.02
N ALA A 172 -19.29 4.24 -18.83
CA ALA A 172 -19.81 4.58 -17.50
C ALA A 172 -19.85 3.36 -16.57
N GLY A 173 -20.31 2.21 -17.06
CA GLY A 173 -20.33 0.95 -16.31
C GLY A 173 -18.93 0.45 -15.94
N GLN A 174 -17.98 0.51 -16.87
CA GLN A 174 -16.57 0.15 -16.60
C GLN A 174 -15.94 1.07 -15.54
N LYS A 175 -16.08 2.39 -15.71
CA LYS A 175 -15.56 3.37 -14.75
C LYS A 175 -16.17 3.19 -13.35
N ARG A 176 -17.48 2.89 -13.27
CA ARG A 176 -18.14 2.61 -11.98
C ARG A 176 -17.54 1.40 -11.27
N ARG A 177 -17.30 0.30 -11.99
CA ARG A 177 -16.64 -0.89 -11.42
C ARG A 177 -15.22 -0.59 -10.94
N ILE A 178 -14.46 0.15 -11.73
CA ILE A 178 -13.10 0.59 -11.34
C ILE A 178 -13.14 1.49 -10.09
N LEU A 179 -14.10 2.40 -9.97
CA LEU A 179 -14.24 3.23 -8.76
C LEU A 179 -14.62 2.42 -7.52
N MET A 180 -15.40 1.35 -7.68
CA MET A 180 -15.69 0.42 -6.59
C MET A 180 -14.43 -0.34 -6.18
N ALA A 181 -13.67 -0.86 -7.14
CA ALA A 181 -12.38 -1.50 -6.90
C ALA A 181 -11.35 -0.55 -6.26
N GLU A 182 -11.34 0.72 -6.66
CA GLU A 182 -10.51 1.77 -6.04
C GLU A 182 -10.94 2.06 -4.59
N THR A 183 -12.24 2.02 -4.32
CA THR A 183 -12.75 2.14 -2.95
C THR A 183 -12.30 0.95 -2.11
N ALA A 184 -12.40 -0.27 -2.65
CA ALA A 184 -11.90 -1.49 -1.99
C ALA A 184 -10.39 -1.45 -1.77
N ARG A 185 -9.61 -0.95 -2.74
CA ARG A 185 -8.16 -0.70 -2.60
C ARG A 185 -7.85 0.27 -1.45
N GLY A 186 -8.69 1.29 -1.26
CA GLY A 186 -8.54 2.23 -0.14
C GLY A 186 -8.73 1.61 1.25
N ILE A 187 -9.48 0.51 1.34
CA ILE A 187 -9.81 -0.17 2.60
C ILE A 187 -8.85 -1.34 2.85
N ASP A 188 -8.70 -2.21 1.84
CA ASP A 188 -8.02 -3.50 1.95
C ASP A 188 -6.93 -3.71 0.90
N GLY A 189 -6.60 -2.67 0.13
CA GLY A 189 -5.54 -2.74 -0.88
C GLY A 189 -4.20 -2.99 -0.24
N VAL A 190 -3.44 -3.88 -0.87
CA VAL A 190 -2.10 -4.23 -0.42
C VAL A 190 -1.07 -3.64 -1.38
N GLU A 191 -0.06 -2.98 -0.82
CA GLU A 191 1.01 -2.33 -1.59
C GLU A 191 2.13 -3.35 -1.86
N MET A 192 2.56 -3.47 -3.11
CA MET A 192 3.75 -4.21 -3.51
C MET A 192 4.89 -3.26 -3.86
N LEU A 193 6.13 -3.77 -3.80
CA LEU A 193 7.26 -3.11 -4.45
C LEU A 193 7.13 -3.21 -5.97
N ASN A 194 7.72 -2.27 -6.70
CA ASN A 194 7.62 -2.23 -8.16
C ASN A 194 8.10 -3.52 -8.83
N GLU A 195 9.22 -4.07 -8.40
CA GLU A 195 9.79 -5.32 -8.94
C GLU A 195 8.88 -6.53 -8.67
N ASP A 196 8.35 -6.64 -7.45
CA ASP A 196 7.43 -7.71 -7.07
C ASP A 196 6.10 -7.59 -7.81
N PHE A 197 5.61 -6.37 -8.01
CA PHE A 197 4.39 -6.13 -8.78
C PHE A 197 4.58 -6.52 -10.25
N MET A 198 5.71 -6.18 -10.88
CA MET A 198 6.01 -6.61 -12.25
C MET A 198 6.06 -8.13 -12.38
N ARG A 199 6.77 -8.80 -11.45
CA ARG A 199 6.82 -10.27 -11.40
C ARG A 199 5.45 -10.88 -11.19
N PHE A 200 4.64 -10.28 -10.32
CA PHE A 200 3.28 -10.71 -10.05
C PHE A 200 2.41 -10.64 -11.30
N VAL A 201 2.41 -9.51 -12.02
CA VAL A 201 1.64 -9.35 -13.28
C VAL A 201 2.06 -10.39 -14.33
N LEU A 202 3.36 -10.61 -14.50
CA LEU A 202 3.88 -11.63 -15.42
C LEU A 202 3.41 -13.02 -15.03
N TYR A 203 3.57 -13.40 -13.75
CA TYR A 203 3.17 -14.70 -13.23
C TYR A 203 1.66 -14.94 -13.38
N MET A 204 0.83 -13.91 -13.12
CA MET A 204 -0.63 -14.02 -13.26
C MET A 204 -1.05 -14.23 -14.71
N ARG A 205 -0.38 -13.59 -15.68
CA ARG A 205 -0.67 -13.82 -17.10
C ARG A 205 -0.26 -15.21 -17.56
N GLU A 206 0.91 -15.69 -17.14
CA GLU A 206 1.41 -17.01 -17.49
C GLU A 206 0.54 -18.13 -16.89
N THR A 207 0.11 -17.95 -15.63
CA THR A 207 -0.65 -18.97 -14.88
C THR A 207 -2.16 -18.91 -15.17
N PHE A 208 -2.71 -17.70 -15.34
CA PHE A 208 -4.15 -17.45 -15.51
C PHE A 208 -4.42 -16.63 -16.76
N SER A 209 -3.96 -17.12 -17.92
CA SER A 209 -4.09 -16.44 -19.21
C SER A 209 -5.54 -16.14 -19.61
N THR A 210 -6.51 -16.90 -19.10
CA THR A 210 -7.95 -16.64 -19.31
C THR A 210 -8.45 -15.40 -18.58
N TRP A 211 -7.79 -15.00 -17.49
CA TRP A 211 -8.14 -13.82 -16.70
C TRP A 211 -7.50 -12.55 -17.24
N MET A 212 -6.30 -12.67 -17.78
CA MET A 212 -5.46 -11.57 -18.26
C MET A 212 -4.96 -11.86 -19.69
N PRO A 213 -5.83 -11.70 -20.70
CA PRO A 213 -5.47 -11.95 -22.10
C PRO A 213 -4.37 -11.02 -22.66
#